data_AF-A0AAW4KSV3-F1
#
_entry.id   AF-A0AAW4KSV3-F1
#
_cell.length_a   1.000
_cell.length_b   1.000
_cell.length_c   1.000
_cell.angle_alpha   90.00
_cell.angle_beta   90.00
_cell.angle_gamma   90.00
#
_symmetry.space_group_name_H-M   'P 1'
#
loop_
_entity.id
_entity.type
_entity.pdbx_description
1 polymer ?
#
loop_
_entity_poly.entity_id
_entity_poly.type
_entity_poly.pdbx_seq_one_letter_code
_entity_poly.pdbx_strand_id
1 'polypeptide(L)'
;MTFLVTALVGVPVLLAQVFLLPRLKPEKAIEVRDLPALFINPQARVGLIAVLLIGLAHFAAYTYVAPFFKHSSGFDGPTIGSLLLLYGVAGVL
;
A
#
# COMPACT_ATOMS: atom_id res chain seq x y z
N MET A 1 10.22 -17.48 -8.61
CA MET A 1 11.36 -16.57 -8.87
C MET A 1 11.12 -15.17 -8.34
N THR A 2 9.95 -14.55 -8.55
CA THR A 2 9.66 -13.16 -8.09
C THR A 2 9.91 -12.94 -6.60
N PHE A 3 9.40 -13.80 -5.71
CA PHE A 3 9.64 -13.69 -4.26
C PHE A 3 11.13 -13.74 -3.87
N LEU A 4 11.92 -14.56 -4.55
CA LEU A 4 13.37 -14.66 -4.33
C LEU A 4 14.06 -13.35 -4.74
N VAL A 5 13.69 -12.80 -5.90
CA VAL A 5 14.23 -11.51 -6.37
C VAL A 5 13.84 -10.40 -5.41
N THR A 6 12.58 -10.32 -4.96
CA THR A 6 12.14 -9.36 -3.95
C THR A 6 12.94 -9.49 -2.65
N ALA A 7 13.19 -10.72 -2.19
CA ALA A 7 13.99 -10.96 -1.00
C ALA A 7 15.46 -10.52 -1.19
N LEU A 8 16.07 -10.83 -2.34
CA LEU A 8 17.43 -10.43 -2.69
C LEU A 8 17.59 -8.90 -2.78
N VAL A 9 16.53 -8.18 -3.15
CA VAL A 9 16.50 -6.70 -3.11
C VAL A 9 16.26 -6.19 -1.69
N GLY A 10 15.38 -6.85 -0.92
CA GLY A 10 15.04 -6.45 0.45
C GLY A 10 16.18 -6.60 1.45
N VAL A 11 17.01 -7.65 1.34
CA VAL A 11 18.14 -7.88 2.26
C VAL A 11 19.16 -6.74 2.26
N PRO A 12 19.68 -6.27 1.10
CA PRO A 12 20.54 -5.09 1.04
C PRO A 12 19.90 -3.83 1.63
N VAL A 13 18.61 -3.59 1.37
CA VAL A 13 17.89 -2.42 1.93
C VAL A 13 17.81 -2.52 3.45
N LEU A 14 17.51 -3.71 3.98
CA LEU A 14 17.49 -3.95 5.43
C LEU A 14 18.87 -3.73 6.06
N LEU A 15 19.93 -4.26 5.44
CA LEU A 15 21.31 -4.04 5.90
C LEU A 15 21.66 -2.55 5.88
N ALA A 16 21.31 -1.84 4.81
CA ALA A 16 21.50 -0.39 4.73
C ALA A 16 20.77 0.34 5.86
N GLN A 17 19.53 -0.03 6.18
CA GLN A 17 18.81 0.55 7.33
C GLN A 17 19.54 0.26 8.65
N VAL A 18 20.01 -0.96 8.87
CA VAL A 18 20.72 -1.34 10.10
C VAL A 18 22.02 -0.55 10.27
N PHE A 19 22.77 -0.30 9.20
CA PHE A 19 24.07 0.36 9.26
C PHE A 19 24.00 1.90 9.16
N LEU A 20 23.00 2.44 8.45
CA LEU A 20 22.93 3.88 8.14
C LEU A 20 21.88 4.64 8.97
N LEU A 21 20.86 3.97 9.51
CA LEU A 21 19.78 4.65 10.22
C LEU A 21 20.22 5.06 11.63
N PRO A 22 20.21 6.37 11.97
CA PRO A 22 20.51 6.82 13.32
C PRO A 22 19.39 6.42 14.30
N ARG A 23 19.70 6.41 15.60
CA ARG A 23 18.71 6.12 16.65
C ARG A 23 17.62 7.18 16.66
N LEU A 24 16.38 6.78 16.32
CA LEU A 24 15.19 7.63 16.38
C LEU A 24 14.55 7.52 17.76
N LYS A 25 14.97 8.37 18.70
CA LYS A 25 14.34 8.46 20.02
C LYS A 25 12.95 9.11 19.86
N PRO A 26 11.86 8.47 20.30
CA PRO A 26 10.53 9.08 20.26
C PRO A 26 10.49 10.30 21.20
N GLU A 27 9.98 11.43 20.72
CA GLU A 27 9.82 12.64 21.52
C GLU A 27 8.58 12.58 22.44
N LYS A 28 7.55 11.86 22.00
CA LYS A 28 6.42 11.40 22.81
C LYS A 28 6.04 9.98 22.38
N ALA A 29 5.96 9.06 23.34
CA ALA A 29 5.44 7.73 23.07
C ALA A 29 3.92 7.81 22.96
N ILE A 30 3.36 7.35 21.84
CA ILE A 30 1.92 7.09 21.72
C ILE A 30 1.66 5.76 22.42
N GLU A 31 0.78 5.77 23.41
CA GLU A 31 0.37 4.56 24.10
C GLU A 31 -0.94 4.03 23.49
N VAL A 32 -1.20 2.73 23.65
CA VAL A 32 -2.45 2.10 23.15
C VAL A 32 -3.69 2.80 23.72
N ARG A 33 -3.60 3.34 24.93
CA ARG A 33 -4.67 4.11 25.58
C ARG A 33 -5.03 5.41 24.86
N ASP A 34 -4.15 5.93 24.00
CA ASP A 34 -4.34 7.18 23.28
C ASP A 34 -5.11 6.97 21.97
N LEU A 35 -5.12 5.74 21.42
CA LEU A 35 -5.79 5.41 20.16
C LEU A 35 -7.31 5.69 20.15
N PRO A 36 -8.08 5.45 21.24
CA PRO A 36 -9.48 5.83 21.30
C PRO A 36 -9.76 7.30 21.04
N ALA A 37 -8.79 8.20 21.30
CA ALA A 37 -8.95 9.64 21.06
C ALA A 37 -9.22 9.97 19.58
N LEU A 38 -8.76 9.13 18.65
CA LEU A 38 -9.01 9.27 17.21
C LEU A 38 -10.49 9.07 16.85
N PHE A 39 -11.21 8.23 17.59
CA PHE A 39 -12.65 8.01 17.39
C PHE A 39 -13.51 9.06 18.08
N ILE A 40 -12.97 9.69 19.13
CA ILE A 40 -13.65 10.74 19.91
C ILE A 40 -13.58 12.08 19.17
N ASN A 41 -12.43 12.40 18.55
CA ASN A 41 -12.28 13.63 17.78
C ASN A 41 -13.13 13.56 16.48
N PRO A 42 -14.14 14.43 16.31
CA PRO A 42 -15.03 14.38 15.14
C PRO A 42 -14.31 14.54 13.80
N GLN A 43 -13.26 15.38 13.72
CA GLN A 43 -12.51 15.60 12.49
C GLN A 43 -11.65 14.38 12.15
N ALA A 44 -10.96 13.82 13.14
CA ALA A 44 -10.16 12.60 12.96
C ALA A 44 -11.04 11.41 12.54
N ARG A 45 -12.23 11.28 13.13
CA ARG A 45 -13.20 10.24 12.78
C ARG A 45 -13.66 10.34 11.33
N VAL A 46 -13.96 11.55 10.84
CA VAL A 46 -14.32 11.77 9.42
C VAL A 46 -13.16 11.35 8.52
N GLY A 47 -11.92 11.74 8.85
CA GLY A 47 -10.73 11.31 8.10
C GLY A 47 -10.57 9.78 8.06
N LEU A 48 -10.73 9.11 9.20
CA LEU A 48 -10.66 7.65 9.29
C LEU A 48 -11.74 6.97 8.43
N ILE A 49 -12.98 7.44 8.49
CA ILE A 49 -14.07 6.89 7.67
C ILE A 49 -13.80 7.14 6.18
N ALA A 50 -13.33 8.33 5.81
CA ALA A 50 -13.01 8.65 4.43
C ALA A 50 -11.90 7.75 3.88
N VAL A 51 -10.77 7.61 4.60
CA VAL A 51 -9.67 6.72 4.21
C VAL A 51 -10.13 5.27 4.13
N LEU A 52 -10.94 4.82 5.08
CA LEU A 52 -11.49 3.46 5.08
C LEU A 52 -12.36 3.23 3.83
N LEU A 53 -13.30 4.12 3.54
CA LEU A 53 -14.23 3.97 2.41
C LEU A 53 -13.51 4.08 1.07
N ILE A 54 -12.62 5.07 0.92
CA ILE A 54 -11.84 5.26 -0.31
C ILE A 54 -10.93 4.06 -0.54
N GLY A 55 -10.18 3.64 0.49
CA GLY A 55 -9.33 2.47 0.43
C GLY A 55 -10.12 1.21 0.10
N LEU A 56 -11.24 0.98 0.79
CA LEU A 56 -12.09 -0.19 0.55
C LEU A 56 -12.61 -0.22 -0.87
N ALA A 57 -13.19 0.86 -1.38
CA ALA A 57 -13.69 0.94 -2.75
C ALA A 57 -12.56 0.68 -3.77
N HIS A 58 -11.40 1.28 -3.54
CA HIS A 58 -10.24 1.14 -4.40
C HIS A 58 -9.72 -0.30 -4.43
N PHE A 59 -9.43 -0.89 -3.26
CA PHE A 59 -8.90 -2.25 -3.16
C PHE A 59 -9.93 -3.30 -3.58
N ALA A 60 -11.22 -3.08 -3.33
CA ALA A 60 -12.28 -3.97 -3.80
C ALA A 60 -12.33 -4.04 -5.34
N ALA A 61 -12.07 -2.93 -6.04
CA ALA A 61 -11.98 -2.94 -7.50
C ALA A 61 -10.61 -3.47 -7.98
N TYR A 62 -9.52 -2.91 -7.47
CA TYR A 62 -8.17 -3.16 -7.96
C TYR A 62 -7.73 -4.62 -7.77
N THR A 63 -8.12 -5.27 -6.67
CA THR A 63 -7.78 -6.68 -6.41
C THR A 63 -8.31 -7.62 -7.51
N TYR A 64 -9.43 -7.28 -8.15
CA TYR A 64 -10.05 -8.08 -9.20
C TYR A 64 -9.81 -7.55 -10.62
N VAL A 65 -9.02 -6.48 -10.78
CA VAL A 65 -8.84 -5.86 -12.11
C VAL A 65 -8.16 -6.80 -13.10
N ALA A 66 -7.10 -7.51 -12.67
CA ALA A 66 -6.39 -8.48 -13.51
C ALA A 66 -7.25 -9.71 -13.88
N PRO A 67 -7.94 -10.40 -12.93
CA PRO A 67 -8.83 -11.49 -13.30
C PRO A 67 -10.03 -11.01 -14.13
N PHE A 68 -10.54 -9.78 -13.93
CA PHE A 68 -11.57 -9.19 -14.78
C PHE A 68 -11.09 -9.04 -16.23
N PHE A 69 -9.92 -8.44 -16.45
CA PHE A 69 -9.35 -8.32 -17.79
C PHE A 69 -9.10 -9.67 -18.46
N LYS A 70 -8.65 -10.65 -17.69
CA LYS A 70 -8.38 -12.00 -18.22
C LYS A 70 -9.66 -12.76 -18.58
N HIS A 71 -10.65 -12.82 -17.68
CA HIS A 71 -11.81 -13.69 -17.83
C HIS A 71 -13.03 -13.00 -18.46
N SER A 72 -13.19 -11.69 -18.25
CA SER A 72 -14.34 -10.93 -18.78
C SER A 72 -14.00 -10.17 -20.07
N SER A 73 -12.77 -9.65 -20.20
CA SER A 73 -12.35 -8.91 -21.39
C SER A 73 -11.50 -9.73 -22.38
N GLY A 74 -11.05 -10.93 -21.98
CA GLY A 74 -10.28 -11.83 -22.84
C GLY A 74 -8.86 -11.37 -23.17
N PHE A 75 -8.28 -10.47 -22.37
CA PHE A 75 -6.92 -9.98 -22.60
C PHE A 75 -5.86 -11.03 -22.23
N ASP A 76 -4.76 -11.02 -22.98
CA ASP A 76 -3.61 -11.87 -22.71
C ASP A 76 -2.71 -11.28 -21.61
N GLY A 77 -1.81 -12.12 -21.08
CA GLY A 77 -0.92 -11.75 -19.98
C GLY A 77 -0.08 -10.47 -20.24
N PRO A 78 0.58 -10.34 -21.41
CA PRO A 78 1.35 -9.14 -21.76
C PRO A 78 0.52 -7.85 -21.80
N THR A 79 -0.69 -7.89 -22.36
CA THR A 79 -1.57 -6.72 -22.40
C THR A 79 -2.02 -6.32 -21.00
N ILE A 80 -2.39 -7.30 -20.15
CA ILE A 80 -2.72 -7.04 -18.74
C ILE A 80 -1.52 -6.42 -18.02
N GLY A 81 -0.31 -6.94 -18.22
CA GLY A 81 0.92 -6.37 -17.65
C GLY A 81 1.14 -4.91 -18.08
N SER A 82 0.91 -4.59 -19.34
CA SER A 82 1.04 -3.22 -19.87
C SER A 82 -0.02 -2.27 -19.31
N LEU A 83 -1.26 -2.74 -19.13
CA LEU A 83 -2.33 -1.96 -18.50
C LEU A 83 -2.03 -1.68 -17.03
N LEU A 84 -1.49 -2.66 -16.29
CA LEU A 84 -1.06 -2.47 -14.91
C LEU A 84 0.14 -1.52 -14.79
N LEU A 85 1.06 -1.54 -15.76
CA LEU A 85 2.15 -0.57 -15.84
C LEU A 85 1.62 0.85 -16.08
N LEU A 86 0.70 1.02 -17.03
CA LEU A 86 0.06 2.32 -17.32
C LEU A 86 -0.68 2.85 -16.08
N TYR A 87 -1.39 1.98 -15.37
CA TYR A 87 -2.01 2.31 -14.10
C TYR A 87 -0.98 2.80 -13.06
N GLY A 88 0.18 2.14 -12.97
CA GLY A 88 1.28 2.58 -12.12
C GLY A 88 1.83 3.96 -12.51
N VAL A 89 2.00 4.23 -13.81
CA VAL A 89 2.43 5.55 -14.32
C VAL A 89 1.39 6.62 -14.00
N ALA A 90 0.11 6.32 -14.18
CA ALA A 90 -0.98 7.24 -13.85
C ALA A 90 -1.05 7.59 -12.36
N GLY A 91 -0.54 6.74 -11.47
CA GLY A 91 -0.43 7.04 -10.04
C GLY A 91 0.76 7.94 -9.67
N VAL A 92 1.74 8.09 -10.56
CA VAL A 92 2.91 8.98 -10.36
C VAL A 92 2.65 10.38 -10.91
N LEU A 93 1.86 10.48 -11.99
CA LEU A 93 1.45 11.74 -12.63
C LEU A 93 0.34 12.44 -11.83
#